data_AF-A0A1H5PK33-F1
#
_entry.id   AF-A0A1H5PK33-F1
#
_cell.length_a   1.000
_cell.length_b   1.000
_cell.length_c   1.000
_cell.angle_alpha   90.00
_cell.angle_beta   90.00
_cell.angle_gamma   90.00
#
_symmetry.space_group_name_H-M   'P 1'
#
loop_
_entity.id
_entity.type
_entity.pdbx_description
1 polymer ?
#
loop_
_entity_poly.entity_id
_entity_poly.type
_entity_poly.pdbx_seq_one_letter_code
_entity_poly.pdbx_strand_id
1 'polypeptide(L)'
;MAAGGPADHPLTDILIYNLDVYNKKCDDLVRQISKFVSIHTLFEMFDWFDNFSATEEQLIEFEKVLSLKLNELQSLAESNGWEKK
;
A
#
# COMPACT_ATOMS: atom_id res chain seq x y z
N MET A 1 -3.91 -22.85 -10.97
CA MET A 1 -4.89 -21.80 -10.65
C MET A 1 -4.41 -20.51 -11.30
N ALA A 2 -5.25 -19.83 -12.07
CA ALA A 2 -4.98 -18.46 -12.50
C ALA A 2 -5.42 -17.52 -11.36
N ALA A 3 -4.58 -17.39 -10.34
CA ALA A 3 -4.68 -16.31 -9.36
C ALA A 3 -3.85 -15.14 -9.94
N GLY A 4 -4.46 -13.98 -10.13
CA GLY A 4 -3.86 -12.83 -10.81
C GLY A 4 -4.79 -12.08 -11.76
N GLY A 5 -6.09 -12.37 -11.73
CA GLY A 5 -7.09 -11.54 -12.38
C GLY A 5 -7.26 -10.17 -11.68
N PRO A 6 -7.87 -9.18 -12.33
CA PRO A 6 -8.38 -8.01 -11.62
C PRO A 6 -9.40 -8.45 -10.55
N ALA A 7 -9.42 -7.80 -9.39
CA ALA A 7 -10.14 -8.16 -8.16
C ALA A 7 -9.63 -9.41 -7.41
N ASP A 8 -8.46 -9.95 -7.78
CA ASP A 8 -7.83 -11.08 -7.08
C ASP A 8 -7.07 -10.63 -5.83
N HIS A 9 -6.42 -9.46 -5.91
CA HIS A 9 -5.69 -8.86 -4.80
C HIS A 9 -5.73 -7.34 -4.85
N PRO A 10 -6.10 -6.67 -3.74
CA PRO A 10 -6.29 -5.22 -3.71
C PRO A 10 -5.03 -4.45 -4.11
N LEU A 11 -3.84 -4.96 -3.79
CA LEU A 11 -2.58 -4.35 -4.19
C LEU A 11 -2.33 -4.40 -5.69
N THR A 12 -2.62 -5.52 -6.33
CA THR A 12 -2.50 -5.65 -7.79
C THR A 12 -3.51 -4.74 -8.48
N ASP A 13 -4.72 -4.64 -7.93
CA ASP A 13 -5.74 -3.73 -8.43
C ASP A 13 -5.31 -2.26 -8.35
N ILE A 14 -4.69 -1.85 -7.25
CA ILE A 14 -4.17 -0.49 -7.09
C ILE A 14 -2.95 -0.26 -7.99
N LEU A 15 -1.94 -1.13 -7.91
CA LEU A 15 -0.62 -0.91 -8.52
C LEU A 15 -0.57 -1.21 -10.02
N ILE A 16 -1.24 -2.28 -10.46
CA ILE A 16 -1.19 -2.75 -11.85
C ILE A 16 -2.42 -2.28 -12.63
N TYR A 17 -3.61 -2.44 -12.07
CA TYR A 17 -4.87 -2.10 -12.77
C TYR A 17 -5.35 -0.68 -12.52
N ASN A 18 -4.68 0.07 -11.64
CA ASN A 18 -4.99 1.46 -11.31
C ASN A 18 -6.45 1.68 -10.87
N LEU A 19 -7.02 0.69 -10.18
CA LEU A 19 -8.38 0.73 -9.63
C LEU A 19 -8.38 1.45 -8.28
N ASP A 20 -9.51 2.09 -7.98
CA ASP A 20 -9.79 2.67 -6.66
C ASP A 20 -10.41 1.54 -5.82
N VAL A 21 -9.66 1.06 -4.83
CA VAL A 21 -10.05 -0.12 -4.03
C VAL A 21 -10.52 0.33 -2.65
N TYR A 22 -9.74 1.18 -2.00
CA TYR A 22 -10.06 1.70 -0.68
C TYR A 22 -10.68 3.09 -0.80
N ASN A 23 -9.80 4.05 -1.07
CA ASN A 23 -10.10 5.43 -1.36
C ASN A 23 -8.84 6.00 -2.03
N LYS A 24 -9.04 7.03 -2.84
CA LYS A 24 -7.97 7.70 -3.57
C LYS A 24 -6.72 8.05 -2.75
N LYS A 25 -6.87 8.37 -1.45
CA LYS A 25 -5.74 8.77 -0.60
C LYS A 25 -4.95 7.58 -0.07
N CYS A 26 -5.63 6.53 0.41
CA CYS A 26 -5.01 5.27 0.76
C CYS A 26 -4.32 4.65 -0.45
N ASP A 27 -5.00 4.60 -1.59
CA ASP A 27 -4.46 4.05 -2.84
C ASP A 27 -3.20 4.80 -3.29
N ASP A 28 -3.17 6.13 -3.13
CA ASP A 28 -1.98 6.94 -3.39
C ASP A 28 -0.83 6.62 -2.41
N LEU A 29 -1.12 6.50 -1.11
CA LEU A 29 -0.13 6.10 -0.11
C LEU A 29 0.45 4.71 -0.41
N VAL A 30 -0.37 3.73 -0.81
CA VAL A 30 0.10 2.41 -1.24
C VAL A 30 1.09 2.52 -2.40
N ARG A 31 0.78 3.33 -3.41
CA ARG A 31 1.66 3.57 -4.57
C ARG A 31 2.96 4.25 -4.20
N GLN A 32 2.95 5.11 -3.18
CA GLN A 32 4.18 5.74 -2.70
C GLN A 32 5.03 4.73 -1.94
N ILE A 33 4.44 3.97 -1.02
CA ILE A 33 5.12 2.93 -0.24
C ILE A 33 5.75 1.87 -1.15
N SER A 34 5.06 1.46 -2.23
CA SER A 34 5.58 0.47 -3.18
C SER A 34 6.86 0.90 -3.92
N LYS A 35 7.23 2.19 -3.87
CA LYS A 35 8.52 2.68 -4.37
C LYS A 35 9.68 2.42 -3.40
N PHE A 36 9.39 2.27 -2.11
CA PHE A 36 10.38 2.08 -1.06
C PHE A 36 10.53 0.62 -0.63
N VAL A 37 9.48 -0.18 -0.77
CA VAL A 37 9.48 -1.61 -0.40
C VAL A 37 9.16 -2.50 -1.60
N SER A 38 9.60 -3.75 -1.54
CA SER A 38 9.24 -4.74 -2.55
C SER A 38 7.76 -5.10 -2.48
N ILE A 39 7.18 -5.51 -3.61
CA ILE A 39 5.78 -5.92 -3.70
C ILE A 39 5.42 -7.03 -2.70
N HIS A 40 6.34 -7.97 -2.42
CA HIS A 40 6.15 -9.02 -1.41
C HIS A 40 5.95 -8.46 0.00
N THR A 41 6.78 -7.51 0.41
CA THR A 41 6.64 -6.83 1.71
C THR A 41 5.34 -6.06 1.76
N LEU A 42 4.95 -5.41 0.67
CA LEU A 42 3.66 -4.76 0.55
C LEU A 42 2.53 -5.78 0.72
N PHE A 43 2.60 -6.95 0.08
CA PHE A 43 1.62 -8.03 0.25
C PHE A 43 1.48 -8.44 1.71
N GLU A 44 2.56 -8.77 2.40
CA GLU A 44 2.51 -9.12 3.84
C GLU A 44 1.94 -7.98 4.70
N MET A 45 2.27 -6.74 4.35
CA MET A 45 1.78 -5.54 5.02
C MET A 45 0.32 -5.20 4.74
N PHE A 46 -0.33 -5.82 3.77
CA PHE A 46 -1.73 -5.54 3.43
C PHE A 46 -2.60 -6.78 3.58
N ASP A 47 -1.99 -7.97 3.69
CA ASP A 47 -2.66 -9.24 3.99
C ASP A 47 -3.46 -9.17 5.31
N TRP A 48 -2.96 -8.42 6.30
CA TRP A 48 -3.68 -8.23 7.57
C TRP A 48 -4.88 -7.27 7.47
N PHE A 49 -5.00 -6.51 6.39
CA PHE A 49 -6.10 -5.58 6.19
C PHE A 49 -7.14 -6.21 5.25
N ASP A 50 -7.99 -7.06 5.83
CA ASP A 50 -9.10 -7.71 5.12
C ASP A 50 -10.09 -6.66 4.60
N ASN A 51 -10.07 -6.48 3.28
CA ASN A 51 -10.52 -5.26 2.63
C ASN A 51 -12.01 -5.28 2.26
N PHE A 52 -12.70 -6.40 2.44
CA PHE A 52 -14.05 -6.56 1.90
C PHE A 52 -15.13 -5.82 2.71
N SER A 53 -14.82 -5.30 3.90
CA SER A 53 -15.82 -4.63 4.76
C SER A 53 -15.24 -3.52 5.65
N ALA A 54 -14.14 -2.89 5.25
CA ALA A 54 -13.57 -1.79 6.03
C ALA A 54 -14.55 -0.62 6.14
N THR A 55 -14.94 -0.27 7.37
CA THR A 55 -15.76 0.93 7.63
C THR A 55 -14.92 2.20 7.43
N GLU A 56 -15.59 3.36 7.29
CA GLU A 56 -14.88 4.66 7.16
C GLU A 56 -13.86 4.89 8.28
N GLU A 57 -14.16 4.46 9.51
CA GLU A 57 -13.24 4.54 10.65
C GLU A 57 -12.00 3.67 10.46
N GLN A 58 -12.16 2.45 9.95
CA GLN A 58 -11.03 1.56 9.64
C GLN A 58 -10.20 2.10 8.48
N LEU A 59 -10.82 2.72 7.48
CA LEU A 59 -10.11 3.40 6.40
C LEU A 59 -9.28 4.59 6.91
N ILE A 60 -9.80 5.36 7.89
CA ILE A 60 -9.05 6.46 8.52
C ILE A 60 -7.87 5.91 9.33
N GLU A 61 -8.07 4.84 10.09
CA GLU A 61 -6.98 4.19 10.83
C GLU A 61 -5.93 3.63 9.87
N PHE A 62 -6.36 3.00 8.79
CA PHE A 62 -5.48 2.49 7.75
C PHE A 62 -4.67 3.61 7.08
N GLU A 63 -5.32 4.71 6.72
CA GLU A 63 -4.64 5.88 6.18
C GLU A 63 -3.53 6.38 7.13
N LYS A 64 -3.80 6.43 8.44
CA LYS A 64 -2.80 6.82 9.44
C LYS A 64 -1.64 5.84 9.50
N VAL A 65 -1.92 4.53 9.49
CA VAL A 65 -0.89 3.48 9.49
C VAL A 65 -0.01 3.59 8.25
N LEU A 66 -0.62 3.73 7.07
CA LEU A 66 0.09 3.90 5.80
C LEU A 66 0.94 5.18 5.80
N SER A 67 0.38 6.30 6.27
CA SER A 67 1.10 7.58 6.36
C SER A 67 2.30 7.51 7.30
N LEU A 68 2.14 6.90 8.48
CA LEU A 68 3.25 6.67 9.42
C LEU A 68 4.33 5.80 8.80
N LYS A 69 3.93 4.73 8.11
CA LYS A 69 4.89 3.83 7.46
C LYS A 69 5.62 4.50 6.32
N LEU A 70 4.93 5.30 5.50
CA LEU A 70 5.55 6.06 4.43
C LEU A 70 6.61 7.02 4.98
N ASN A 71 6.30 7.75 6.06
CA ASN A 71 7.26 8.63 6.74
C ASN A 71 8.46 7.86 7.30
N GLU A 72 8.23 6.69 7.91
CA GLU A 72 9.30 5.82 8.40
C GLU A 72 10.20 5.35 7.25
N LEU A 73 9.60 4.90 6.14
CA LEU A 73 10.33 4.46 4.95
C LEU A 73 11.09 5.60 4.27
N GLN A 74 10.52 6.80 4.21
CA GLN A 74 11.19 8.00 3.72
C GLN A 74 12.38 8.35 4.61
N SER A 75 12.18 8.40 5.94
CA SER A 75 13.27 8.68 6.89
C SER A 75 14.37 7.61 6.82
N LEU A 76 14.00 6.34 6.64
CA LEU A 76 14.95 5.25 6.42
C LEU A 76 15.68 5.40 5.09
N ALA A 77 14.99 5.78 4.02
CA ALA A 77 15.61 6.01 2.71
C ALA A 77 16.60 7.19 2.76
N GLU A 78 16.24 8.29 3.42
CA GLU A 78 17.12 9.42 3.71
C GLU A 78 18.34 8.99 4.52
N SER A 79 18.11 8.27 5.63
CA SER A 79 19.18 7.84 6.54
C SER A 79 20.10 6.77 5.95
N ASN A 80 19.60 5.91 5.06
CA ASN A 80 20.41 4.91 4.35
C ASN A 80 21.03 5.46 3.06
N GLY A 81 20.80 6.74 2.72
CA GLY A 81 21.34 7.37 1.51
C GLY A 81 20.76 6.83 0.21
N TRP A 82 19.56 6.23 0.24
CA TRP A 82 18.86 5.74 -0.95
C TRP A 82 18.38 6.90 -1.85
N GLU A 83 18.47 8.14 -1.37
CA GLU A 83 18.16 9.37 -2.12
C GLU A 83 19.26 9.91 -3.04
N LYS A 84 20.25 9.10 -3.45
CA LYS A 84 21.17 9.54 -4.52
C LYS A 84 21.39 8.47 -5.57
N LYS A 85 20.48 8.40 -6.54
CA LYS A 85 20.84 8.27 -7.95
C LYS A 85 19.75 8.73 -8.90
#